data_AF-A0A7X3WZP1-F1
#
_entry.id   AF-A0A7X3WZP1-F1
#
_cell.length_a   1.000
_cell.length_b   1.000
_cell.length_c   1.000
_cell.angle_alpha   90.00
_cell.angle_beta   90.00
_cell.angle_gamma   90.00
#
_symmetry.space_group_name_H-M   'P 1'
#
loop_
_entity.id
_entity.type
_entity.pdbx_description
1 polymer ?
#
loop_
_entity_poly.entity_id
_entity_poly.type
_entity_poly.pdbx_seq_one_letter_code
_entity_poly.pdbx_strand_id
1 'polypeptide(L)'
;MTQPIFNYDEVSDTLYVSFAPNEQATGLELTPHILLRFNKPERKAVGLTLLEYSLLAQKTDMGPRSFPLIGLTDLSDDLREIVLDILQRPPVSDVLLLSSYTPSISETIPITLLQAAC
;
A
#
# COMPACT_ATOMS: atom_id res chain seq x y z
N MET A 1 8.26 18.61 -4.00
CA MET A 1 7.89 17.17 -4.01
C MET A 1 7.83 16.76 -5.47
N THR A 2 8.52 15.68 -5.84
CA THR A 2 8.44 15.13 -7.19
C THR A 2 7.07 14.47 -7.36
N GLN A 3 6.42 14.67 -8.50
CA GLN A 3 5.15 14.00 -8.77
C GLN A 3 5.38 12.49 -8.91
N PRO A 4 4.52 11.64 -8.33
CA PRO A 4 4.59 10.20 -8.53
C PRO A 4 4.47 9.83 -10.00
N ILE A 5 5.30 8.87 -10.43
CA ILE A 5 5.25 8.31 -11.79
C ILE A 5 4.40 7.04 -11.74
N PHE A 6 3.31 7.04 -12.52
CA PHE A 6 2.43 5.88 -12.68
C PHE A 6 2.74 5.18 -13.99
N ASN A 7 3.00 3.88 -13.92
CA ASN A 7 3.24 3.04 -15.10
C ASN A 7 2.37 1.78 -15.00
N TYR A 8 1.36 1.68 -15.86
CA TYR A 8 0.48 0.52 -15.92
C TYR A 8 0.95 -0.42 -17.04
N ASP A 9 1.15 -1.69 -16.70
CA ASP A 9 1.40 -2.78 -17.65
C ASP A 9 0.11 -3.58 -17.84
N GLU A 10 -0.49 -3.44 -19.03
CA GLU A 10 -1.74 -4.12 -19.40
C GLU A 10 -1.59 -5.65 -19.48
N VAL A 11 -0.40 -6.17 -19.81
CA VAL A 11 -0.19 -7.61 -20.01
C VAL A 11 -0.21 -8.35 -18.67
N SER A 12 0.39 -7.75 -17.64
CA SER A 12 0.45 -8.32 -16.30
C SER A 12 -0.62 -7.76 -15.35
N ASP A 13 -1.50 -6.88 -15.82
CA ASP A 13 -2.45 -6.10 -15.01
C ASP A 13 -1.79 -5.50 -13.75
N THR A 14 -0.64 -4.87 -13.93
CA THR A 14 0.18 -4.37 -12.82
C THR A 14 0.40 -2.88 -12.92
N LEU A 15 0.06 -2.14 -11.86
CA LEU A 15 0.37 -0.71 -11.74
C LEU A 15 1.61 -0.52 -10.86
N TYR A 16 2.64 0.07 -11.45
CA TYR A 16 3.84 0.53 -10.74
C TYR A 16 3.70 2.02 -10.42
N VAL A 17 3.90 2.38 -9.16
CA VAL A 17 3.95 3.77 -8.70
C VAL A 17 5.34 4.05 -8.16
N SER A 18 6.06 4.99 -8.76
CA SER A 18 7.39 5.40 -8.29
C SER A 18 7.34 6.78 -7.66
N PHE A 19 7.78 6.87 -6.40
CA PHE A 19 7.89 8.13 -5.65
C PHE A 19 9.30 8.70 -5.69
N ALA A 20 10.31 7.82 -5.68
CA ALA A 20 11.72 8.15 -5.75
C ALA A 20 12.43 7.18 -6.72
N PRO A 21 12.47 7.49 -8.03
CA PRO A 21 13.11 6.61 -8.99
C PRO A 21 14.62 6.45 -8.70
N ASN A 22 15.14 5.24 -8.88
CA ASN A 22 16.55 4.85 -8.68
C ASN A 22 17.04 4.79 -7.23
N GLU A 23 16.15 4.89 -6.23
CA GLU A 23 16.53 4.68 -4.83
C GLU A 23 16.56 3.19 -4.46
N GLN A 24 17.56 2.79 -3.66
CA GLN A 24 17.60 1.45 -3.06
C GLN A 24 16.46 1.32 -2.04
N ALA A 25 15.72 0.21 -2.12
CA ALA A 25 14.53 0.02 -1.31
C ALA A 25 14.40 -1.43 -0.84
N THR A 26 13.84 -1.59 0.35
CA THR A 26 13.34 -2.85 0.85
C THR A 26 11.93 -3.07 0.32
N GLY A 27 11.67 -4.24 -0.27
CA GLY A 27 10.32 -4.68 -0.62
C GLY A 27 9.63 -5.32 0.58
N LEU A 28 8.40 -4.92 0.85
CA LEU A 28 7.53 -5.52 1.83
C LEU A 28 6.18 -5.80 1.18
N GLU A 29 5.82 -7.08 1.12
CA GLU A 29 4.47 -7.48 0.74
C GLU A 29 3.50 -7.04 1.84
N LEU A 30 2.59 -6.13 1.52
CA LEU A 30 1.53 -5.68 2.43
C LEU A 30 0.34 -6.64 2.37
N THR A 31 0.03 -7.06 1.15
CA THR A 31 -0.94 -8.10 0.78
C THR A 31 -0.38 -8.85 -0.44
N PRO A 32 -0.93 -10.01 -0.81
CA PRO A 32 -0.50 -10.73 -2.01
C PRO A 32 -0.60 -9.92 -3.32
N HIS A 33 -1.33 -8.80 -3.30
CA HIS A 33 -1.55 -7.92 -4.45
C HIS A 33 -0.87 -6.55 -4.32
N ILE A 34 -0.31 -6.22 -3.15
CA ILE A 34 0.25 -4.89 -2.88
C ILE A 34 1.64 -5.04 -2.26
N LEU A 35 2.65 -4.56 -2.99
CA LEU A 35 4.04 -4.51 -2.55
C LEU A 35 4.46 -3.06 -2.29
N LEU A 36 4.90 -2.79 -1.06
CA LEU A 36 5.52 -1.52 -0.68
C LEU A 36 7.03 -1.60 -0.85
N ARG A 37 7.62 -0.62 -1.53
CA ARG A 37 9.06 -0.41 -1.57
C ARG A 37 9.40 0.82 -0.77
N PHE A 38 10.28 0.70 0.21
CA PHE A 38 10.67 1.82 1.07
C PHE A 38 12.14 1.75 1.49
N ASN A 39 12.71 2.92 1.76
CA ASN A 39 14.02 3.06 2.38
C ASN A 39 13.85 3.00 3.91
N LYS A 40 14.36 1.93 4.53
CA LYS A 40 14.22 1.70 5.98
C LYS A 40 14.95 2.76 6.83
N PRO A 41 16.22 3.12 6.56
CA PRO A 41 16.90 4.22 7.27
C PRO A 41 16.15 5.56 7.24
N GLU A 42 15.62 5.94 6.08
CA GLU A 42 14.96 7.24 5.90
C GLU A 42 13.46 7.21 6.21
N ARG A 43 12.88 6.02 6.41
CA ARG A 43 11.43 5.79 6.58
C ARG A 43 10.62 6.44 5.45
N LYS A 44 11.12 6.30 4.21
CA LYS A 44 10.51 6.92 3.02
C LYS A 44 10.02 5.88 2.05
N ALA A 45 8.81 6.08 1.51
CA ALA A 45 8.31 5.27 0.41
C ALA A 45 9.08 5.60 -0.87
N VAL A 46 9.55 4.55 -1.53
CA VAL A 46 10.24 4.59 -2.83
C VAL A 46 9.27 4.24 -3.96
N GLY A 47 8.32 3.33 -3.71
CA GLY A 47 7.27 3.02 -4.66
C GLY A 47 6.24 2.01 -4.15
N LEU A 48 5.20 1.80 -4.95
CA LEU A 48 4.20 0.75 -4.79
C LEU A 48 4.15 -0.11 -6.06
N THR A 49 3.84 -1.39 -5.89
CA THR A 49 3.44 -2.27 -6.99
C THR A 49 2.09 -2.87 -6.63
N LEU A 50 1.12 -2.69 -7.53
CA LEU A 50 -0.26 -3.12 -7.38
C LEU A 50 -0.52 -4.17 -8.45
N LEU A 51 -0.56 -5.44 -8.05
CA LEU A 51 -0.85 -6.58 -8.92
C LEU A 51 -2.37 -6.72 -9.06
N GLU A 52 -2.83 -7.23 -10.21
CA GLU A 52 -4.26 -7.36 -10.51
C GLU A 52 -5.00 -6.03 -10.30
N TYR A 53 -4.39 -4.93 -10.77
CA TYR A 53 -4.84 -3.57 -10.51
C TYR A 53 -6.30 -3.35 -10.93
N SER A 54 -6.72 -3.93 -12.05
CA SER A 54 -8.11 -3.85 -12.51
C SER A 54 -9.11 -4.39 -11.47
N LEU A 55 -8.75 -5.45 -10.74
CA LEU A 55 -9.55 -6.03 -9.67
C LEU A 55 -9.50 -5.17 -8.40
N LEU A 56 -8.33 -4.68 -8.03
CA LEU A 56 -8.15 -3.81 -6.87
C LEU A 56 -8.94 -2.50 -7.02
N ALA A 57 -8.97 -1.93 -8.23
CA ALA A 57 -9.67 -0.69 -8.55
C ALA A 57 -11.18 -0.89 -8.78
N GLN A 58 -11.63 -2.14 -8.91
CA GLN A 58 -13.04 -2.46 -9.16
C GLN A 58 -13.91 -2.10 -7.96
N LYS A 59 -14.95 -1.29 -8.20
CA LYS A 59 -15.98 -1.03 -7.19
C LYS A 59 -16.87 -2.25 -7.00
N THR A 60 -17.29 -2.45 -5.75
CA THR A 60 -18.33 -3.41 -5.38
C THR A 60 -19.63 -2.67 -5.09
N ASP A 61 -20.73 -3.40 -4.97
CA ASP A 61 -22.02 -2.84 -4.55
C ASP A 61 -21.95 -2.18 -3.16
N MET A 62 -20.96 -2.56 -2.34
CA MET A 62 -20.72 -2.06 -0.99
C MET A 62 -19.67 -0.93 -0.93
N GLY A 63 -19.11 -0.51 -2.07
CA GLY A 63 -18.04 0.49 -2.14
C GLY A 63 -16.69 -0.09 -2.62
N PRO A 64 -15.57 0.62 -2.37
CA PRO A 64 -14.25 0.15 -2.78
C PRO A 64 -13.85 -1.13 -2.04
N ARG A 65 -13.07 -1.99 -2.69
CA ARG A 65 -12.53 -3.18 -2.04
C ARG A 65 -11.46 -2.79 -1.03
N SER A 66 -11.59 -3.31 0.18
CA SER A 66 -10.57 -3.22 1.22
C SER A 66 -9.95 -4.59 1.49
N PHE A 67 -8.65 -4.60 1.75
CA PHE A 67 -7.86 -5.81 1.95
C PHE A 67 -7.13 -5.75 3.30
N PRO A 68 -7.12 -6.84 4.08
CA PRO A 68 -6.34 -6.91 5.31
C PRO A 68 -4.84 -6.84 5.01
N LEU A 69 -4.11 -6.06 5.79
CA LEU A 69 -2.65 -5.91 5.71
C LEU A 69 -1.95 -7.09 6.39
N ILE A 70 -2.17 -8.29 5.86
CA ILE A 70 -1.68 -9.56 6.43
C ILE A 70 -0.15 -9.58 6.55
N GLY A 71 0.56 -8.89 5.64
CA GLY A 71 2.01 -8.79 5.65
C GLY A 71 2.60 -8.03 6.85
N LEU A 72 1.76 -7.38 7.67
CA LEU A 72 2.17 -6.76 8.93
C LEU A 72 2.22 -7.75 10.11
N THR A 73 1.64 -8.94 9.98
CA THR A 73 1.49 -9.90 11.09
C THR A 73 2.82 -10.51 11.52
N ASP A 74 3.69 -10.78 10.56
CA ASP A 74 4.98 -11.47 10.79
C ASP A 74 6.15 -10.50 11.00
N LEU A 75 5.88 -9.19 11.07
CA LEU A 75 6.91 -8.17 11.26
C LEU A 75 7.22 -7.96 12.74
N SER A 76 8.47 -7.60 13.03
CA SER A 76 8.81 -7.07 14.36
C SER A 76 8.06 -5.77 14.64
N ASP A 77 7.76 -5.49 15.91
CA ASP A 77 7.01 -4.29 16.33
C ASP A 77 7.61 -3.00 15.75
N ASP A 78 8.94 -2.84 15.81
CA ASP A 78 9.65 -1.69 15.24
C ASP A 78 9.40 -1.50 13.74
N LEU A 79 9.37 -2.60 12.98
CA LEU A 79 9.19 -2.54 11.53
C LEU A 79 7.72 -2.29 11.18
N ARG A 80 6.81 -2.88 11.96
CA ARG A 80 5.38 -2.65 11.84
C ARG A 80 5.04 -1.17 12.06
N GLU A 81 5.63 -0.55 13.08
CA GLU A 81 5.44 0.89 13.36
C GLU A 81 5.94 1.75 12.20
N ILE A 82 7.16 1.47 11.68
CA ILE A 82 7.70 2.18 10.52
C ILE A 82 6.78 2.07 9.30
N VAL A 83 6.25 0.88 9.02
CA VAL A 83 5.40 0.66 7.85
C VAL A 83 4.06 1.38 8.02
N LEU A 84 3.43 1.29 9.19
CA LEU A 84 2.20 2.02 9.49
C LEU A 84 2.40 3.53 9.37
N ASP A 85 3.55 4.05 9.81
CA ASP A 85 3.90 5.45 9.69
C ASP A 85 4.05 5.89 8.21
N ILE A 86 4.67 5.05 7.39
CA ILE A 86 4.80 5.27 5.94
C ILE A 86 3.43 5.25 5.25
N LEU A 87 2.56 4.29 5.58
CA LEU A 87 1.22 4.16 4.99
C LEU A 87 0.30 5.35 5.28
N GLN A 88 0.48 6.01 6.43
CA GLN A 88 -0.34 7.13 6.87
C GLN A 88 0.09 8.48 6.30
N ARG A 89 1.21 8.54 5.56
CA ARG A 89 1.80 9.79 5.09
C ARG A 89 1.86 9.86 3.56
N PRO A 90 1.82 11.07 2.98
CA PRO A 90 2.16 11.26 1.58
C PRO A 90 3.59 10.77 1.31
N PRO A 91 3.84 10.16 0.14
CA PRO A 91 2.93 10.04 -0.99
C PRO A 91 2.07 8.76 -0.99
N VAL A 92 2.21 7.89 0.02
CA VAL A 92 1.50 6.60 0.04
C VAL A 92 0.03 6.78 0.37
N SER A 93 -0.30 7.66 1.33
CA SER A 93 -1.68 7.97 1.72
C SER A 93 -2.54 8.54 0.58
N ASP A 94 -1.90 9.05 -0.48
CA ASP A 94 -2.56 9.60 -1.67
C ASP A 94 -2.97 8.50 -2.66
N VAL A 95 -2.44 7.28 -2.49
CA VAL A 95 -2.72 6.11 -3.33
C VAL A 95 -3.47 5.03 -2.54
N LEU A 96 -3.09 4.81 -1.29
CA LEU A 96 -3.64 3.80 -0.39
C LEU A 96 -4.20 4.47 0.86
N LEU A 97 -5.48 4.23 1.13
CA LEU A 97 -6.07 4.62 2.41
C LEU A 97 -5.83 3.50 3.42
N LEU A 98 -5.22 3.83 4.56
CA LEU A 98 -5.16 2.95 5.72
C LEU A 98 -6.43 3.13 6.56
N SER A 99 -7.04 2.02 6.96
CA SER A 99 -8.19 2.01 7.87
C SER A 99 -8.13 0.78 8.79
N SER A 100 -9.11 0.67 9.68
CA SER A 100 -9.25 -0.46 10.59
C SER A 100 -10.61 -1.13 10.40
N TYR A 101 -10.59 -2.45 10.37
CA TYR A 101 -11.79 -3.28 10.53
C TYR A 101 -11.83 -3.81 11.95
N THR A 102 -12.91 -3.58 12.66
CA THR A 102 -13.11 -4.01 14.05
C THR A 102 -14.30 -4.97 14.14
N PRO A 103 -14.08 -6.29 13.92
CA PRO A 103 -15.16 -7.28 14.04
C PRO A 103 -15.78 -7.30 15.44
N SER A 104 -14.99 -6.95 16.46
CA SER A 104 -15.40 -6.80 17.85
C SER A 104 -14.63 -5.65 18.50
N ILE A 105 -15.04 -5.24 19.70
CA ILE A 105 -14.42 -4.12 20.45
C ILE A 105 -12.94 -4.41 20.79
N SER A 106 -12.58 -5.69 20.96
CA SER A 106 -11.23 -6.12 21.33
C SER A 106 -10.33 -6.45 20.13
N GLU A 107 -10.87 -6.45 18.92
CA GLU A 107 -10.16 -6.88 17.73
C GLU A 107 -10.04 -5.72 16.74
N THR A 108 -8.83 -5.53 16.21
CA THR A 108 -8.56 -4.49 15.21
C THR A 108 -7.64 -5.07 14.14
N ILE A 109 -8.18 -5.15 12.93
CA ILE A 109 -7.49 -5.66 11.76
C ILE A 109 -7.16 -4.45 10.87
N PRO A 110 -5.87 -4.15 10.63
CA PRO A 110 -5.50 -3.08 9.72
C PRO A 110 -5.86 -3.48 8.29
N ILE A 111 -6.58 -2.61 7.60
CA ILE A 111 -7.03 -2.83 6.22
C ILE A 111 -6.57 -1.66 5.34
N THR A 112 -6.42 -1.90 4.04
CA THR A 112 -6.15 -0.86 3.06
C THR A 112 -7.07 -0.96 1.86
N LEU A 113 -7.31 0.16 1.19
CA LEU A 113 -8.05 0.23 -0.07
C LEU A 113 -7.38 1.25 -0.99
N LEU A 114 -7.52 1.06 -2.30
CA LEU A 114 -7.07 2.04 -3.27
C LEU A 114 -7.93 3.30 -3.18
N GLN A 115 -7.27 4.45 -3.07
CA GLN A 115 -7.93 5.72 -3.32
C GLN A 115 -8.14 5.84 -4.83
N ALA A 116 -9.37 6.17 -5.24
CA ALA A 116 -9.59 6.60 -6.61
C ALA A 116 -8.78 7.87 -6.82
N ALA A 117 -7.80 7.83 -7.74
CA ALA A 117 -7.16 9.05 -8.20
C ALA A 117 -8.26 9.95 -8.76
N CYS A 118 -8.51 11.09 -8.10
CA CYS A 118 -9.41 12.13 -8.58
C CYS A 118 -8.90 12.72 -9.89
#